data_AF-A0A0V0X1J0-F1
#
_entry.id   AF-A0A0V0X1J0-F1
#
_cell.length_a   1.000
_cell.length_b   1.000
_cell.length_c   1.000
_cell.angle_alpha   90.00
_cell.angle_beta   90.00
_cell.angle_gamma   90.00
#
_symmetry.space_group_name_H-M   'P 1'
#
loop_
_entity.id
_entity.type
_entity.pdbx_description
1 polymer ?
#
loop_
_entity_poly.entity_id
_entity_poly.type
_entity_poly.pdbx_seq_one_letter_code
_entity_poly.pdbx_strand_id
1 'polypeptide(L)'
;MEELRKRADADKNDKSVKDLVLLLFETALLTSGFSLDDPNTFGNRIHRMLKLGLSIDEEETAGDADTDMPPLDDDAEGSKMEE
;
A
#
# COMPACT_ATOMS: atom_id res chain seq x y z
N MET A 1 13.70 -11.88 -7.73
CA MET A 1 12.86 -13.09 -7.50
C MET A 1 13.61 -14.23 -6.84
N GLU A 2 14.87 -14.51 -7.19
CA GLU A 2 15.62 -15.60 -6.53
C GLU A 2 15.77 -15.42 -5.01
N GLU A 3 16.10 -14.20 -4.57
CA GLU A 3 16.25 -13.89 -3.13
C GLU A 3 14.91 -13.95 -2.37
N LEU A 4 13.83 -13.45 -2.99
CA LEU A 4 12.48 -13.56 -2.44
C LEU A 4 12.07 -15.01 -2.24
N ARG A 5 12.38 -15.86 -3.24
CA ARG A 5 12.13 -17.30 -3.16
C ARG A 5 12.94 -17.95 -2.04
N LYS A 6 14.23 -17.64 -1.90
CA LYS A 6 15.07 -18.16 -0.80
C LYS A 6 14.48 -17.80 0.56
N ARG A 7 14.03 -16.55 0.75
CA ARG A 7 13.38 -16.11 2.00
C ARG A 7 12.05 -16.81 2.26
N ALA A 8 11.21 -16.97 1.24
CA ALA A 8 9.95 -17.70 1.35
C ALA A 8 10.15 -19.19 1.66
N ASP A 9 11.19 -19.82 1.11
CA ASP A 9 11.55 -21.21 1.39
C ASP A 9 12.11 -21.38 2.82
N ALA A 10 12.80 -20.37 3.34
CA ALA A 10 13.32 -20.34 4.71
C ALA A 10 12.22 -20.15 5.76
N ASP A 11 11.27 -19.24 5.52
CA ASP A 11 10.08 -19.07 6.36
C ASP A 11 8.85 -18.70 5.53
N LYS A 12 7.93 -19.65 5.39
CA LYS A 12 6.66 -19.48 4.66
C LYS A 12 5.68 -18.56 5.39
N ASN A 13 5.90 -18.31 6.68
CA ASN A 13 5.06 -17.48 7.51
C ASN A 13 5.61 -16.07 7.71
N ASP A 14 6.77 -15.76 7.14
CA ASP A 14 7.37 -14.44 7.19
C ASP A 14 6.39 -13.39 6.63
N LYS A 15 5.92 -12.51 7.52
CA LYS A 15 4.98 -11.46 7.20
C LYS A 15 5.56 -10.46 6.20
N SER A 16 6.85 -10.14 6.31
CA SER A 16 7.53 -9.21 5.41
C SER A 16 7.61 -9.76 3.99
N VAL A 17 7.80 -11.07 3.84
CA VAL A 17 7.79 -11.77 2.55
C VAL A 17 6.38 -11.75 1.94
N LYS A 18 5.34 -12.04 2.73
CA LYS A 18 3.94 -11.99 2.27
C LYS A 18 3.55 -10.59 1.82
N ASP A 19 3.89 -9.58 2.61
CA ASP A 19 3.63 -8.17 2.30
C ASP A 19 4.36 -7.74 1.00
N LEU A 20 5.62 -8.17 0.82
CA LEU A 20 6.38 -7.89 -0.39
C LEU A 20 5.78 -8.56 -1.64
N VAL A 21 5.30 -9.80 -1.53
CA VAL A 21 4.62 -10.49 -2.65
C VAL A 21 3.33 -9.78 -3.04
N LEU A 22 2.51 -9.37 -2.07
CA LEU A 22 1.28 -8.63 -2.34
C LEU A 22 1.57 -7.26 -2.97
N LEU A 23 2.60 -6.55 -2.50
CA LEU A 23 3.02 -5.28 -3.07
C LEU A 23 3.44 -5.42 -4.54
N LEU A 24 4.21 -6.48 -4.88
CA LEU A 24 4.61 -6.77 -6.25
C LEU A 24 3.40 -7.08 -7.15
N PHE A 25 2.42 -7.82 -6.62
CA PHE A 25 1.18 -8.13 -7.34
C PHE A 25 0.35 -6.87 -7.63
N GLU A 26 0.07 -6.05 -6.62
CA GLU A 26 -0.72 -4.81 -6.77
C GLU A 26 0.00 -3.78 -7.66
N THR A 27 1.33 -3.69 -7.59
CA THR A 27 2.12 -2.85 -8.50
C THR A 27 2.03 -3.35 -9.94
N ALA A 28 2.10 -4.67 -10.15
CA ALA A 28 1.92 -5.25 -11.48
C ALA A 28 0.49 -5.00 -12.01
N LEU A 29 -0.52 -5.08 -11.15
CA LEU A 29 -1.91 -4.81 -11.48
C LEU A 29 -2.08 -3.35 -11.96
N LEU A 30 -1.58 -2.40 -11.18
CA LEU A 30 -1.63 -0.97 -11.49
C LEU A 30 -0.89 -0.62 -12.78
N THR A 31 0.35 -1.11 -12.94
CA THR A 31 1.16 -0.85 -14.15
C THR A 31 0.62 -1.55 -15.39
N SER A 32 -0.17 -2.61 -15.22
CA SER A 32 -0.90 -3.29 -16.30
C SER A 32 -2.23 -2.61 -16.66
N GLY A 33 -2.57 -1.49 -16.02
CA GLY A 33 -3.78 -0.71 -16.30
C GLY A 33 -5.05 -1.21 -15.60
N PHE A 34 -4.92 -2.11 -14.62
CA PHE A 34 -6.03 -2.55 -13.78
C PHE A 34 -6.16 -1.67 -12.54
N SER A 35 -7.38 -1.55 -12.03
CA SER A 35 -7.67 -0.89 -10.76
C SER A 35 -7.32 -1.80 -9.56
N LEU A 36 -7.01 -1.19 -8.42
CA LEU A 36 -6.85 -1.90 -7.15
C LEU A 36 -8.21 -2.08 -6.48
N ASP A 37 -8.42 -3.24 -5.84
CA ASP A 37 -9.65 -3.51 -5.08
C ASP A 37 -9.73 -2.64 -3.81
N ASP A 38 -8.60 -2.48 -3.10
CA ASP A 38 -8.49 -1.62 -1.92
C ASP A 38 -7.19 -0.80 -1.96
N PRO A 39 -7.25 0.44 -2.50
CA PRO A 39 -6.11 1.36 -2.56
C PRO A 39 -5.55 1.75 -1.18
N ASN A 40 -6.40 1.80 -0.14
CA ASN A 40 -5.96 2.19 1.20
C ASN A 40 -5.06 1.11 1.81
N THR A 41 -5.43 -0.17 1.63
CA THR A 41 -4.59 -1.30 2.07
C THR A 41 -3.23 -1.32 1.36
N PHE A 42 -3.19 -1.04 0.05
CA PHE A 42 -1.94 -0.89 -0.70
C PHE A 42 -1.07 0.26 -0.15
N GLY A 43 -1.66 1.43 0.06
CA GLY A 43 -0.96 2.60 0.63
C GLY A 43 -0.40 2.33 2.02
N ASN A 44 -1.21 1.74 2.91
CA ASN A 44 -0.78 1.33 4.25
C ASN A 44 0.41 0.37 4.21
N ARG A 45 0.44 -0.55 3.24
CA ARG A 45 1.57 -1.48 3.06
C ARG A 45 2.85 -0.76 2.62
N ILE A 46 2.75 0.21 1.70
CA ILE A 46 3.88 1.05 1.28
C ILE A 46 4.42 1.85 2.48
N HIS A 47 3.53 2.47 3.26
CA HIS A 47 3.93 3.24 4.44
C HIS A 47 4.67 2.37 5.47
N ARG A 48 4.20 1.15 5.72
CA ARG A 48 4.88 0.19 6.60
C ARG A 48 6.29 -0.15 6.09
N MET A 49 6.43 -0.42 4.79
CA MET A 49 7.73 -0.70 4.17
C MET A 49 8.69 0.48 4.26
N LEU A 50 8.20 1.71 4.07
CA LEU A 50 9.01 2.94 4.21
C LEU A 50 9.46 3.15 5.65
N LYS A 51 8.57 2.96 6.64
CA LYS A 51 8.93 3.06 8.06
C LYS A 51 10.03 2.07 8.43
N LEU A 52 9.90 0.82 8.00
CA LEU A 52 10.94 -0.20 8.19
C LEU A 52 12.26 0.18 7.52
N GLY A 53 12.22 0.70 6.29
CA GLY A 53 13.41 1.15 5.56
C GLY A 53 14.10 2.36 6.19
N LEU A 54 13.34 3.23 6.85
CA LEU A 54 13.83 4.41 7.57
C LEU A 54 14.12 4.14 9.05
N SER A 55 13.90 2.91 9.53
CA SER A 55 14.02 2.54 10.95
C SER A 55 13.17 3.41 11.88
N ILE A 56 11.98 3.80 11.44
CA ILE A 56 10.99 4.55 12.23
C ILE A 56 10.11 3.53 12.96
N ASP A 57 10.02 3.64 14.28
CA ASP A 57 9.29 2.69 15.12
C ASP A 57 7.78 2.71 14.84
N GLU A 58 7.16 1.53 14.84
CA GLU A 58 5.72 1.36 14.56
C GLU A 58 4.83 1.97 15.67
N GLU A 59 5.37 2.24 16.86
CA GLU A 59 4.62 2.77 18.01
C GLU A 59 4.31 4.28 17.92
N GLU A 60 5.06 5.07 17.15
CA GLU A 60 4.84 6.53 17.12
C GLU A 60 3.63 6.93 16.25
N THR A 61 3.08 6.02 15.44
CA THR A 61 2.13 6.38 14.37
C THR A 61 0.89 5.50 14.30
N ALA A 62 0.64 4.65 15.31
CA ALA A 62 -0.62 3.90 15.43
C ALA A 62 -1.86 4.80 15.70
N GLY A 63 -1.69 6.12 15.76
CA GLY A 63 -2.76 7.09 16.02
C GLY A 63 -3.12 8.04 14.88
N ASP A 64 -2.48 8.00 13.70
CA ASP A 64 -2.56 9.16 12.78
C ASP A 64 -2.71 8.85 11.28
N ALA A 65 -3.19 7.66 10.92
CA ALA A 65 -3.57 7.40 9.52
C ALA A 65 -4.97 7.92 9.14
N ASP A 66 -5.72 8.48 10.11
CA ASP A 66 -7.09 8.99 9.92
C ASP A 66 -7.20 10.51 10.14
N THR A 67 -6.09 11.21 10.40
CA THR A 67 -6.11 12.57 10.95
C THR A 67 -5.38 13.63 10.11
N ASP A 68 -4.76 13.25 8.99
CA ASP A 68 -4.10 14.21 8.08
C ASP A 68 -4.69 14.18 6.65
N MET A 69 -5.92 13.68 6.52
CA MET A 69 -6.72 13.98 5.33
C MET A 69 -7.49 15.28 5.62
N PRO A 70 -7.16 16.41 4.96
CA PRO A 70 -8.05 17.57 4.99
C PRO A 70 -9.44 17.10 4.53
N PRO A 71 -10.54 17.63 5.12
CA PRO A 71 -11.88 17.26 4.69
C PRO A 71 -11.96 17.41 3.17
N LEU A 72 -12.38 16.35 2.49
CA LEU A 72 -12.74 16.43 1.09
C LEU A 72 -13.88 17.45 1.03
N ASP A 73 -13.63 18.62 0.45
CA ASP A 73 -14.69 19.55 0.11
C ASP A 73 -15.67 18.81 -0.81
N ASP A 74 -16.87 18.55 -0.29
CA ASP A 74 -18.02 17.95 -0.96
C ASP A 74 -18.60 18.89 -2.04
N ASP A 75 -17.75 19.51 -2.86
CA ASP A 75 -18.18 20.22 -4.06
C ASP A 75 -18.00 19.33 -5.29
N ALA A 76 -18.78 18.25 -5.29
CA ALA A 76 -19.17 17.55 -6.51
C ALA A 76 -20.14 18.44 -7.34
N GLU A 77 -19.72 19.65 -7.72
CA GLU A 77 -20.38 20.40 -8.78
C GLU A 77 -19.78 20.01 -10.15
N GLY A 78 -20.41 19.01 -10.76
CA GLY A 78 -20.68 19.02 -12.20
C GLY A 78 -19.51 18.83 -13.17
N SER A 79 -18.90 17.63 -13.24
CA SER A 79 -18.32 17.17 -14.51
C SER A 79 -19.43 16.71 -15.46
N LYS A 80 -20.03 17.68 -16.12
CA LYS A 80 -20.88 17.50 -17.30
C LYS A 80 -20.01 16.98 -18.45
N MET A 81 -19.95 15.67 -18.66
CA MET A 81 -19.54 15.10 -19.95
C MET A 81 -20.73 15.17 -20.91
N GLU A 82 -20.85 16.26 -21.65
CA GLU A 82 -21.56 16.35 -22.93
C GLU A 82 -20.61 17.00 -23.94
N GLU A 83 -19.93 16.18 -24.75
CA GLU A 83 -20.03 16.08 -26.22
C GLU A 83 -18.89 15.20 -26.75
#